data_AF-A0A067RGC1-F1
#
_entry.id   AF-A0A067RGC1-F1
#
_cell.length_a   1.000
_cell.length_b   1.000
_cell.length_c   1.000
_cell.angle_alpha   90.00
_cell.angle_beta   90.00
_cell.angle_gamma   90.00
#
_symmetry.space_group_name_H-M   'P 1'
#
loop_
_entity.id
_entity.type
_entity.pdbx_description
1 polymer ?
#
loop_
_entity_poly.entity_id
_entity_poly.type
_entity_poly.pdbx_seq_one_letter_code
_entity_poly.pdbx_strand_id
1 'polypeptide(L)'
;MSLPNDKAREVFYPELLPRMCLNRYYVAEGVRIYSQETWRQVTGTAGKQLVQKYISHTVDYYILATESDNHAVREAACACIAELASKIHPQTVQPHVERLLNTLLVCFQDDSWPVRDAACLACGNFILSFPDESQAALPSLYPMFFRNLEDPIPSVRQGAASSLASVVRAYGQEALAVVMEKVTAGLKGVRNQPADSERYLDLDHSQATFGVVKRLRDNDPEVHSDKQMYSCGSLAPRMGRGGCSDPKFRRPSQPWEMADGCVYLLSELSQIPDLCRSVSTSLPLVGEACHYHHYTHHIMFLETVCKQLPLIAKGVGKKVFKSIVEEFLDPVFYALECENTLTSSAASQCLNQIGNLLGPNILRAKVERHNPKYLHHLDANVFIAPF
;
A
#
# COMPACT_ATOMS: atom_id res chain seq x y z
N MET A 1 -36.23 -2.88 -24.86
CA MET A 1 -35.94 -3.11 -26.30
C MET A 1 -34.44 -3.28 -26.46
N SER A 2 -33.99 -4.32 -27.15
CA SER A 2 -32.58 -4.46 -27.54
C SER A 2 -32.26 -3.45 -28.64
N LEU A 3 -31.15 -2.71 -28.53
CA LEU A 3 -30.70 -1.80 -29.58
C LEU A 3 -30.35 -2.61 -30.85
N PRO A 4 -30.75 -2.13 -32.05
CA PRO A 4 -30.83 -2.96 -33.25
C PRO A 4 -29.46 -3.35 -33.86
N ASN A 5 -28.40 -2.60 -33.57
CA ASN A 5 -27.04 -2.91 -34.03
C ASN A 5 -25.99 -2.16 -33.19
N ASP A 6 -24.70 -2.49 -33.40
CA ASP A 6 -23.60 -1.90 -32.63
C ASP A 6 -23.46 -0.38 -32.86
N LYS A 7 -23.74 0.13 -34.06
CA LYS A 7 -23.75 1.58 -34.33
C LYS A 7 -24.78 2.32 -33.48
N ALA A 8 -25.95 1.72 -33.25
CA ALA A 8 -26.97 2.31 -32.39
C ALA A 8 -26.55 2.33 -30.92
N ARG A 9 -25.68 1.41 -30.48
CA ARG A 9 -25.10 1.39 -29.12
C ARG A 9 -24.01 2.44 -28.94
N GLU A 10 -23.18 2.64 -29.96
CA GLU A 10 -22.05 3.58 -29.90
C GLU A 10 -22.43 5.01 -29.55
N VAL A 11 -23.66 5.45 -29.86
CA VAL A 11 -24.16 6.79 -29.52
C VAL A 11 -24.21 7.01 -28.01
N PHE A 12 -24.39 5.95 -27.22
CA PHE A 12 -24.49 6.03 -25.75
C PHE A 12 -23.16 5.79 -25.04
N TYR A 13 -22.14 5.29 -25.76
CA TYR A 13 -20.85 4.91 -25.17
C TYR A 13 -20.09 6.06 -24.50
N PRO A 14 -20.07 7.30 -25.02
CA PRO A 14 -19.44 8.42 -24.33
C PRO A 14 -19.95 8.61 -22.90
N GLU A 15 -21.25 8.37 -22.67
CA GLU A 15 -21.88 8.57 -21.36
C GLU A 15 -21.83 7.30 -20.49
N LEU A 16 -22.06 6.13 -21.07
CA LEU A 16 -22.20 4.89 -20.30
C LEU A 16 -20.86 4.23 -19.97
N LEU A 17 -19.89 4.21 -20.89
CA LEU A 17 -18.64 3.48 -20.68
C LEU A 17 -17.86 3.97 -19.46
N PRO A 18 -17.67 5.28 -19.22
CA PRO A 18 -16.93 5.74 -18.05
C PRO A 18 -17.58 5.28 -16.74
N ARG A 19 -18.91 5.35 -16.65
CA ARG A 19 -19.71 4.92 -15.49
C ARG A 19 -19.62 3.42 -15.26
N MET A 20 -19.77 2.63 -16.31
CA MET A 20 -19.62 1.18 -16.25
C MET A 20 -18.22 0.78 -15.82
N CYS A 21 -17.20 1.48 -16.34
CA CYS A 21 -15.81 1.22 -16.02
C CYS A 21 -15.53 1.47 -14.54
N LEU A 22 -16.04 2.58 -13.99
CA LEU A 22 -15.92 2.92 -12.56
C LEU A 22 -16.59 1.89 -11.66
N ASN A 23 -17.78 1.39 -12.03
CA ASN A 23 -18.50 0.39 -11.22
C ASN A 23 -17.79 -0.97 -11.12
N ARG A 24 -16.72 -1.22 -11.90
CA ARG A 24 -15.85 -2.39 -11.70
C ARG A 24 -15.04 -2.34 -10.40
N TYR A 25 -15.03 -1.20 -9.71
CA TYR A 25 -14.40 -0.96 -8.43
C TYR A 25 -15.40 -0.80 -7.27
N TYR A 26 -16.67 -1.12 -7.50
CA TYR A 26 -17.68 -0.97 -6.46
C TYR A 26 -17.34 -1.81 -5.22
N VAL A 27 -17.63 -1.26 -4.03
CA VAL A 27 -17.23 -1.87 -2.75
C VAL A 27 -17.97 -3.18 -2.50
N ALA A 28 -19.27 -3.23 -2.80
CA ALA A 28 -20.06 -4.44 -2.67
C ALA A 28 -19.67 -5.45 -3.76
N GLU A 29 -19.14 -6.60 -3.33
CA GLU A 29 -18.58 -7.62 -4.22
C GLU A 29 -19.57 -8.13 -5.27
N GLY A 30 -20.83 -8.40 -4.89
CA GLY A 30 -21.84 -8.85 -5.85
C GLY A 30 -22.10 -7.85 -6.98
N VAL A 31 -22.17 -6.55 -6.64
CA VAL A 31 -22.36 -5.47 -7.61
C VAL A 31 -21.12 -5.31 -8.48
N ARG A 32 -19.93 -5.45 -7.90
CA ARG A 32 -18.65 -5.41 -8.61
C ARG A 32 -18.56 -6.53 -9.66
N ILE A 33 -18.85 -7.77 -9.26
CA ILE A 33 -18.83 -8.94 -10.16
C ILE A 33 -19.84 -8.75 -11.29
N TYR A 34 -21.06 -8.32 -10.96
CA TYR A 34 -22.09 -8.03 -11.96
C TYR A 34 -21.64 -6.94 -12.96
N SER A 35 -21.01 -5.87 -12.45
CA SER A 35 -20.50 -4.76 -13.28
C SER A 35 -19.35 -5.19 -14.18
N GLN A 36 -18.44 -6.05 -13.69
CA GLN A 36 -17.35 -6.62 -14.47
C GLN A 36 -17.86 -7.56 -15.56
N GLU A 37 -18.88 -8.37 -15.27
CA GLU A 37 -19.53 -9.22 -16.28
C GLU A 37 -20.25 -8.38 -17.33
N THR A 38 -20.98 -7.34 -16.91
CA THR A 38 -21.65 -6.42 -17.83
C THR A 38 -20.64 -5.71 -18.73
N TRP A 39 -19.51 -5.25 -18.18
CA TRP A 39 -18.41 -4.68 -18.96
C TRP A 39 -17.91 -5.67 -20.01
N ARG A 40 -17.66 -6.93 -19.62
CA ARG A 40 -17.20 -7.98 -20.54
C ARG A 40 -18.20 -8.23 -21.67
N GLN A 41 -19.49 -8.27 -21.36
CA GLN A 41 -20.54 -8.50 -22.37
C GLN A 41 -20.69 -7.32 -23.34
N VAL A 42 -20.57 -6.09 -22.85
CA VAL A 42 -20.72 -4.88 -23.68
C VAL A 42 -19.49 -4.61 -24.53
N THR A 43 -18.29 -4.73 -23.95
CA THR A 43 -17.05 -4.35 -24.65
C THR A 43 -16.34 -5.50 -25.33
N GLY A 44 -16.63 -6.75 -24.94
CA GLY A 44 -15.85 -7.91 -25.35
C GLY A 44 -14.37 -7.70 -25.05
N THR A 45 -13.53 -7.89 -26.07
CA THR A 45 -12.08 -7.65 -26.01
C THR A 45 -11.67 -6.21 -26.38
N ALA A 46 -12.63 -5.36 -26.77
CA ALA A 46 -12.37 -4.02 -27.30
C ALA A 46 -12.40 -2.90 -26.23
N GLY A 47 -12.47 -3.25 -24.94
CA GLY A 47 -12.65 -2.28 -23.85
C GLY A 47 -11.61 -1.15 -23.83
N LYS A 48 -10.33 -1.47 -24.04
CA LYS A 48 -9.26 -0.47 -24.11
C LYS A 48 -9.43 0.46 -25.31
N GLN A 49 -9.76 -0.09 -26.47
CA GLN A 49 -9.96 0.66 -27.71
C GLN A 49 -11.17 1.60 -27.59
N LEU A 50 -12.24 1.16 -26.93
CA LEU A 50 -13.41 1.98 -26.67
C LEU A 50 -13.10 3.13 -25.70
N VAL A 51 -12.36 2.87 -24.61
CA VAL A 51 -11.90 3.93 -23.70
C VAL A 51 -11.03 4.94 -24.45
N GLN A 52 -10.12 4.49 -25.31
CA GLN A 52 -9.29 5.38 -26.14
C GLN A 52 -10.14 6.26 -27.08
N LYS A 53 -11.14 5.65 -27.74
CA LYS A 53 -12.04 6.36 -28.66
C LYS A 53 -12.82 7.47 -27.96
N TYR A 54 -13.16 7.29 -26.70
CA TYR A 54 -13.94 8.24 -25.89
C TYR A 54 -13.13 8.79 -24.70
N ILE A 55 -11.83 9.03 -24.89
CA ILE A 55 -10.92 9.38 -23.81
C ILE A 55 -11.33 10.67 -23.10
N SER A 56 -11.73 11.72 -23.83
CA SER A 56 -12.14 13.00 -23.24
C SER A 56 -13.32 12.83 -22.29
N HIS A 57 -14.37 12.13 -22.72
CA HIS A 57 -15.53 11.84 -21.87
C HIS A 57 -15.17 10.97 -20.66
N THR A 58 -14.24 10.03 -20.84
CA THR A 58 -13.76 9.17 -19.75
C THR A 58 -13.02 9.99 -18.69
N VAL A 59 -12.09 10.85 -19.13
CA VAL A 59 -11.33 11.74 -18.25
C VAL A 59 -12.25 12.69 -17.51
N ASP A 60 -13.17 13.36 -18.21
CA ASP A 60 -14.08 14.32 -17.60
C ASP A 60 -14.98 13.65 -16.54
N TYR A 61 -15.49 12.45 -16.82
CA TYR A 61 -16.29 11.71 -15.85
C TYR A 61 -15.49 11.24 -14.64
N TYR A 62 -14.25 10.75 -14.83
CA TYR A 62 -13.42 10.31 -13.71
C TYR A 62 -13.05 11.48 -12.80
N ILE A 63 -12.72 12.65 -13.36
CA ILE A 63 -12.47 13.87 -12.57
C ILE A 63 -13.73 14.24 -11.79
N LEU A 64 -14.90 14.29 -12.44
CA LEU A 64 -16.17 14.57 -11.75
C LEU A 64 -16.44 13.56 -10.62
N ALA A 65 -16.15 12.28 -10.82
CA ALA A 65 -16.36 11.26 -9.80
C ALA A 65 -15.46 11.44 -8.55
N THR A 66 -14.29 12.08 -8.69
CA THR A 66 -13.46 12.46 -7.54
C THR A 66 -14.09 13.55 -6.66
N GLU A 67 -15.14 14.22 -7.12
CA GLU A 67 -15.85 15.24 -6.34
C GLU A 67 -17.04 14.67 -5.57
N SER A 68 -17.31 13.36 -5.68
CA SER A 68 -18.44 12.70 -5.01
C SER A 68 -18.37 12.82 -3.48
N ASP A 69 -19.52 13.00 -2.84
CA ASP A 69 -19.62 12.94 -1.37
C ASP A 69 -19.25 11.57 -0.81
N ASN A 70 -19.39 10.50 -1.60
CA ASN A 70 -19.05 9.15 -1.19
C ASN A 70 -17.56 8.87 -1.45
N HIS A 71 -16.80 8.62 -0.37
CA HIS A 71 -15.37 8.30 -0.47
C HIS A 71 -15.07 7.08 -1.35
N ALA A 72 -15.96 6.08 -1.38
CA ALA A 72 -15.76 4.89 -2.21
C ALA A 72 -15.83 5.21 -3.71
N VAL A 73 -16.63 6.20 -4.10
CA VAL A 73 -16.69 6.67 -5.50
C VAL A 73 -15.40 7.42 -5.84
N ARG A 74 -14.89 8.24 -4.92
CA ARG A 74 -13.62 8.96 -5.12
C ARG A 74 -12.43 8.01 -5.18
N GLU A 75 -12.40 6.99 -4.33
CA GLU A 75 -11.39 5.92 -4.35
C GLU A 75 -11.41 5.16 -5.68
N ALA A 76 -12.60 4.72 -6.10
CA ALA A 76 -12.80 4.06 -7.39
C ALA A 76 -12.36 4.96 -8.56
N ALA A 77 -12.65 6.25 -8.51
CA ALA A 77 -12.21 7.21 -9.51
C ALA A 77 -10.68 7.31 -9.58
N CYS A 78 -9.99 7.38 -8.43
CA CYS A 78 -8.51 7.38 -8.39
C CYS A 78 -7.93 6.09 -8.98
N ALA A 79 -8.51 4.92 -8.66
CA ALA A 79 -8.09 3.64 -9.23
C ALA A 79 -8.32 3.58 -10.76
N CYS A 80 -9.45 4.10 -11.24
CA CYS A 80 -9.74 4.22 -12.67
C CYS A 80 -8.78 5.18 -13.38
N ILE A 81 -8.43 6.31 -12.77
CA ILE A 81 -7.43 7.24 -13.29
C ILE A 81 -6.06 6.55 -13.38
N ALA A 82 -5.66 5.77 -12.38
CA ALA A 82 -4.42 4.98 -12.40
C ALA A 82 -4.36 3.97 -13.56
N GLU A 83 -5.51 3.39 -13.95
CA GLU A 83 -5.59 2.50 -15.11
C GLU A 83 -5.39 3.23 -16.44
N LEU A 84 -5.74 4.53 -16.54
CA LEU A 84 -5.47 5.30 -17.74
C LEU A 84 -3.96 5.35 -18.01
N ALA A 85 -3.13 5.58 -16.98
CA ALA A 85 -1.68 5.62 -17.15
C ALA A 85 -1.05 4.27 -17.49
N SER A 86 -1.58 3.17 -16.98
CA SER A 86 -0.95 1.84 -17.10
C SER A 86 -1.53 0.95 -18.20
N LYS A 87 -2.77 1.19 -18.65
CA LYS A 87 -3.49 0.27 -19.55
C LYS A 87 -3.88 0.86 -20.89
N ILE A 88 -3.91 2.19 -21.01
CA ILE A 88 -4.30 2.92 -22.22
C ILE A 88 -3.06 3.42 -22.96
N HIS A 89 -3.13 3.52 -24.29
CA HIS A 89 -1.99 3.96 -25.10
C HIS A 89 -1.53 5.37 -24.66
N PRO A 90 -0.22 5.58 -24.38
CA PRO A 90 0.28 6.82 -23.79
C PRO A 90 -0.09 8.09 -24.57
N GLN A 91 0.05 8.06 -25.90
CA GLN A 91 -0.29 9.22 -26.77
C GLN A 91 -1.75 9.67 -26.65
N THR A 92 -2.66 8.77 -26.28
CA THR A 92 -4.08 9.10 -26.10
C THR A 92 -4.33 9.81 -24.77
N VAL A 93 -3.55 9.48 -23.74
CA VAL A 93 -3.72 10.02 -22.37
C VAL A 93 -2.88 11.28 -22.18
N GLN A 94 -1.75 11.39 -22.87
CA GLN A 94 -0.78 12.49 -22.75
C GLN A 94 -1.42 13.90 -22.69
N PRO A 95 -2.40 14.26 -23.55
CA PRO A 95 -3.02 15.59 -23.51
C PRO A 95 -3.81 15.90 -22.23
N HIS A 96 -4.11 14.88 -21.43
CA HIS A 96 -4.91 14.96 -20.22
C HIS A 96 -4.08 14.82 -18.94
N VAL A 97 -2.78 14.51 -19.03
CA VAL A 97 -1.93 14.16 -17.88
C VAL A 97 -1.90 15.28 -16.84
N GLU A 98 -1.71 16.53 -17.25
CA GLU A 98 -1.70 17.67 -16.33
C GLU A 98 -3.00 17.79 -15.53
N ARG A 99 -4.16 17.71 -16.21
CA ARG A 99 -5.48 17.75 -15.55
C ARG A 99 -5.67 16.59 -14.58
N LEU A 100 -5.27 15.39 -14.98
CA LEU A 100 -5.39 14.18 -14.17
C LEU A 100 -4.47 14.23 -12.94
N LEU A 101 -3.21 14.65 -13.10
CA LEU A 101 -2.26 14.82 -12.00
C LEU A 101 -2.73 15.88 -11.01
N ASN A 102 -3.20 17.04 -11.49
CA ASN A 102 -3.76 18.07 -10.62
C ASN A 102 -4.97 17.56 -9.81
N THR A 103 -5.82 16.74 -10.45
CA THR A 103 -6.95 16.09 -9.75
C THR A 103 -6.45 15.12 -8.67
N LEU A 104 -5.46 14.28 -8.99
CA LEU A 104 -4.89 13.34 -8.04
C LEU A 104 -4.20 14.04 -6.86
N LEU A 105 -3.54 15.19 -7.07
CA LEU A 105 -2.95 16.00 -5.99
C LEU A 105 -3.98 16.50 -4.99
N VAL A 106 -5.21 16.77 -5.44
CA VAL A 106 -6.34 17.10 -4.56
C VAL A 106 -6.80 15.86 -3.79
N CYS A 107 -7.03 14.73 -4.48
CA CYS A 107 -7.43 13.47 -3.85
C CYS A 107 -6.40 12.92 -2.85
N PHE A 108 -5.12 13.22 -3.06
CA PHE A 108 -4.05 12.79 -2.18
C PHE A 108 -4.06 13.57 -0.84
N GLN A 109 -4.83 14.65 -0.76
CA GLN A 109 -5.15 15.38 0.47
C GLN A 109 -6.54 15.03 1.02
N ASP A 110 -7.21 14.02 0.46
CA ASP A 110 -8.56 13.64 0.88
C ASP A 110 -8.62 13.23 2.35
N ASP A 111 -9.77 13.49 2.94
CA ASP A 111 -10.09 13.14 4.32
C ASP A 111 -10.00 11.63 4.55
N SER A 112 -10.45 10.85 3.57
CA SER A 112 -10.49 9.41 3.59
C SER A 112 -9.15 8.79 3.20
N TRP A 113 -8.58 7.99 4.09
CA TRP A 113 -7.31 7.31 3.83
C TRP A 113 -7.30 6.40 2.59
N PRO A 114 -8.39 5.66 2.23
CA PRO A 114 -8.39 4.84 1.02
C PRO A 114 -8.28 5.68 -0.25
N VAL A 115 -8.88 6.88 -0.26
CA VAL A 115 -8.79 7.81 -1.39
C VAL A 115 -7.36 8.32 -1.54
N ARG A 116 -6.70 8.67 -0.43
CA ARG A 116 -5.29 9.08 -0.45
C ARG A 116 -4.35 7.98 -0.92
N ASP A 117 -4.60 6.74 -0.50
CA ASP A 117 -3.82 5.58 -0.92
C ASP A 117 -3.97 5.32 -2.42
N ALA A 118 -5.21 5.31 -2.91
CA ALA A 118 -5.51 5.18 -4.33
C ALA A 118 -4.90 6.31 -5.17
N ALA A 119 -4.97 7.56 -4.67
CA ALA A 119 -4.34 8.71 -5.32
C ALA A 119 -2.80 8.62 -5.31
N CYS A 120 -2.20 8.16 -4.22
CA CYS A 120 -0.77 7.93 -4.09
C CYS A 120 -0.27 6.95 -5.16
N LEU A 121 -0.92 5.80 -5.28
CA LEU A 121 -0.60 4.79 -6.31
C LEU A 121 -0.83 5.32 -7.73
N ALA A 122 -1.92 6.07 -7.94
CA ALA A 122 -2.20 6.68 -9.22
C ALA A 122 -1.08 7.65 -9.63
N CYS A 123 -0.64 8.54 -8.74
CA CYS A 123 0.49 9.45 -9.00
C CYS A 123 1.76 8.68 -9.36
N GLY A 124 2.07 7.58 -8.65
CA GLY A 124 3.20 6.71 -8.98
C GLY A 124 3.13 6.12 -10.39
N ASN A 125 1.94 5.69 -10.83
CA ASN A 125 1.72 5.18 -12.18
C ASN A 125 1.87 6.28 -13.25
N PHE A 126 1.36 7.49 -13.00
CA PHE A 126 1.53 8.60 -13.93
C PHE A 126 2.99 9.01 -14.07
N ILE A 127 3.74 9.07 -12.96
CA ILE A 127 5.17 9.37 -12.99
C ILE A 127 5.94 8.36 -13.84
N LEU A 128 5.62 7.06 -13.70
CA LEU A 128 6.29 6.01 -14.47
C LEU A 128 5.93 6.06 -15.97
N SER A 129 4.68 6.36 -16.30
CA SER A 129 4.18 6.38 -17.69
C SER A 129 4.42 7.69 -18.43
N PHE A 130 4.53 8.81 -17.71
CA PHE A 130 4.61 10.18 -18.22
C PHE A 130 5.63 10.99 -17.40
N PRO A 131 6.92 10.61 -17.43
CA PRO A 131 7.94 11.22 -16.58
C PRO A 131 8.14 12.72 -16.87
N ASP A 132 8.10 13.11 -18.14
CA ASP A 132 8.31 14.50 -18.58
C ASP A 132 7.17 15.40 -18.10
N GLU A 133 5.92 14.97 -18.29
CA GLU A 133 4.73 15.70 -17.86
C GLU A 133 4.59 15.75 -16.34
N SER A 134 5.10 14.73 -15.64
CA SER A 134 4.99 14.63 -14.17
C SER A 134 6.07 15.40 -13.42
N GLN A 135 7.15 15.82 -14.10
CA GLN A 135 8.33 16.40 -13.44
C GLN A 135 8.00 17.65 -12.61
N ALA A 136 7.11 18.52 -13.12
CA ALA A 136 6.70 19.74 -12.45
C ALA A 136 5.92 19.49 -11.14
N ALA A 137 5.31 18.32 -10.98
CA ALA A 137 4.53 17.96 -9.79
C ALA A 137 5.40 17.40 -8.65
N LEU A 138 6.65 16.98 -8.92
CA LEU A 138 7.53 16.33 -7.92
C LEU A 138 7.73 17.14 -6.63
N PRO A 139 7.93 18.48 -6.66
CA PRO A 139 8.10 19.26 -5.43
C PRO A 139 6.89 19.16 -4.49
N SER A 140 5.69 18.99 -5.04
CA SER A 140 4.46 18.77 -4.26
C SER A 140 4.30 17.31 -3.85
N LEU A 141 4.66 16.37 -4.72
CA LEU A 141 4.46 14.93 -4.51
C LEU A 141 5.41 14.34 -3.46
N TYR A 142 6.69 14.74 -3.43
CA TYR A 142 7.65 14.18 -2.46
C TYR A 142 7.18 14.32 -1.00
N PRO A 143 6.78 15.51 -0.50
CA PRO A 143 6.25 15.64 0.86
C PRO A 143 5.02 14.75 1.13
N MET A 144 4.18 14.55 0.12
CA MET A 144 2.95 13.74 0.26
C MET A 144 3.27 12.24 0.30
N PHE A 145 4.15 11.76 -0.58
CA PHE A 145 4.65 10.39 -0.54
C PHE A 145 5.34 10.08 0.78
N PHE A 146 6.20 10.97 1.27
CA PHE A 146 6.88 10.77 2.54
C PHE A 146 5.92 10.78 3.73
N ARG A 147 4.87 11.61 3.71
CA ARG A 147 3.82 11.57 4.72
C ARG A 147 3.06 10.25 4.71
N ASN A 148 2.76 9.70 3.54
CA ASN A 148 2.12 8.38 3.45
C ASN A 148 3.08 7.24 3.82
N LEU A 149 4.39 7.40 3.58
CA LEU A 149 5.40 6.41 3.95
C LEU A 149 5.52 6.22 5.47
N GLU A 150 5.12 7.22 6.26
CA GLU A 150 5.06 7.18 7.72
C GLU A 150 3.62 7.15 8.26
N ASP A 151 2.63 6.82 7.43
CA ASP A 151 1.21 6.74 7.83
C ASP A 151 0.99 5.57 8.81
N PRO A 152 0.07 5.69 9.79
CA PRO A 152 -0.25 4.60 10.71
C PRO A 152 -0.80 3.34 10.03
N ILE A 153 -1.36 3.46 8.82
CA ILE A 153 -1.95 2.33 8.10
C ILE A 153 -0.89 1.64 7.22
N PRO A 154 -0.60 0.33 7.44
CA PRO A 154 0.45 -0.37 6.70
C PRO A 154 0.28 -0.38 5.18
N SER A 155 -0.95 -0.51 4.67
CA SER A 155 -1.20 -0.49 3.22
C SER A 155 -0.87 0.86 2.58
N VAL A 156 -1.09 1.96 3.30
CA VAL A 156 -0.74 3.32 2.85
C VAL A 156 0.77 3.48 2.75
N ARG A 157 1.53 2.92 3.71
CA ARG A 157 3.00 2.89 3.65
C ARG A 157 3.51 2.08 2.46
N GLN A 158 2.89 0.93 2.18
CA GLN A 158 3.20 0.11 1.01
C GLN A 158 2.92 0.85 -0.30
N GLY A 159 1.77 1.53 -0.40
CA GLY A 159 1.41 2.34 -1.57
C GLY A 159 2.42 3.46 -1.82
N ALA A 160 2.85 4.15 -0.75
CA ALA A 160 3.89 5.19 -0.84
C ALA A 160 5.25 4.64 -1.25
N ALA A 161 5.66 3.49 -0.70
CA ALA A 161 6.90 2.81 -1.08
C ALA A 161 6.91 2.47 -2.58
N SER A 162 5.81 1.94 -3.10
CA SER A 162 5.67 1.62 -4.52
C SER A 162 5.75 2.87 -5.40
N SER A 163 5.05 3.94 -5.02
CA SER A 163 5.08 5.20 -5.76
C SER A 163 6.44 5.89 -5.75
N LEU A 164 7.16 5.88 -4.62
CA LEU A 164 8.52 6.41 -4.53
C LEU A 164 9.50 5.58 -5.38
N ALA A 165 9.33 4.26 -5.46
CA ALA A 165 10.11 3.44 -6.36
C ALA A 165 9.83 3.78 -7.84
N SER A 166 8.57 4.10 -8.19
CA SER A 166 8.25 4.62 -9.54
C SER A 166 8.94 5.95 -9.84
N VAL A 167 9.04 6.85 -8.86
CA VAL A 167 9.84 8.10 -8.99
C VAL A 167 11.31 7.76 -9.28
N VAL A 168 11.90 6.81 -8.55
CA VAL A 168 13.29 6.40 -8.78
C VAL A 168 13.47 5.73 -10.15
N ARG A 169 12.51 4.92 -10.61
CA ARG A 169 12.54 4.32 -11.96
C ARG A 169 12.48 5.39 -13.05
N ALA A 170 11.71 6.46 -12.85
CA ALA A 170 11.52 7.53 -13.82
C ALA A 170 12.72 8.49 -13.90
N TYR A 171 13.28 8.89 -12.75
CA TYR A 171 14.27 9.98 -12.67
C TYR A 171 15.67 9.54 -12.21
N GLY A 172 15.88 8.24 -11.96
CA GLY A 172 17.19 7.66 -11.71
C GLY A 172 17.88 8.18 -10.45
N GLN A 173 19.17 8.54 -10.57
CA GLN A 173 20.03 8.79 -9.43
C GLN A 173 19.66 10.02 -8.59
N GLU A 174 19.16 11.08 -9.21
CA GLU A 174 18.75 12.29 -8.48
C GLU A 174 17.59 11.96 -7.53
N ALA A 175 16.58 11.24 -8.02
CA ALA A 175 15.49 10.75 -7.19
C ALA A 175 15.96 9.74 -6.14
N LEU A 176 16.89 8.85 -6.50
CA LEU A 176 17.44 7.88 -5.55
C LEU A 176 18.09 8.57 -4.36
N ALA A 177 18.89 9.62 -4.58
CA ALA A 177 19.57 10.33 -3.50
C ALA A 177 18.57 10.88 -2.46
N VAL A 178 17.51 11.53 -2.91
CA VAL A 178 16.43 12.08 -2.05
C VAL A 178 15.74 10.96 -1.26
N VAL A 179 15.43 9.85 -1.93
CA VAL A 179 14.74 8.71 -1.32
C VAL A 179 15.63 8.00 -0.30
N MET A 180 16.91 7.78 -0.61
CA MET A 180 17.85 7.09 0.27
C MET A 180 18.23 7.90 1.51
N GLU A 181 18.23 9.24 1.41
CA GLU A 181 18.38 10.12 2.57
C GLU A 181 17.25 9.89 3.57
N LYS A 182 16.00 9.90 3.07
CA LYS A 182 14.81 9.68 3.90
C LYS A 182 14.75 8.25 4.47
N VAL A 183 15.20 7.23 3.72
CA VAL A 183 15.38 5.85 4.22
C VAL A 183 16.38 5.80 5.38
N THR A 184 17.54 6.41 5.22
CA THR A 184 18.58 6.42 6.24
C THR A 184 18.10 7.11 7.52
N ALA A 185 17.42 8.25 7.37
CA ALA A 185 16.84 8.99 8.49
C ALA A 185 15.75 8.18 9.21
N GLY A 186 14.86 7.53 8.46
CA GLY A 186 13.78 6.72 9.00
C GLY A 186 14.26 5.53 9.83
N LEU A 187 15.17 4.73 9.28
CA LEU A 187 15.72 3.55 9.97
C LEU A 187 16.47 3.93 11.24
N LYS A 188 17.28 5.01 11.21
CA LYS A 188 17.97 5.52 12.41
C LYS A 188 17.01 6.12 13.44
N GLY A 189 15.82 6.55 13.01
CA GLY A 189 14.81 7.18 13.85
C GLY A 189 14.22 6.23 14.89
N VAL A 190 14.21 4.92 14.64
CA VAL A 190 13.60 3.91 15.52
C VAL A 190 14.17 3.95 16.95
N ARG A 191 15.46 4.26 17.09
CA ARG A 191 16.10 4.40 18.42
C ARG A 191 15.45 5.46 19.31
N ASN A 192 14.79 6.44 18.68
CA ASN A 192 14.09 7.53 19.36
C ASN A 192 12.60 7.23 19.56
N GLN A 193 12.12 6.06 19.16
CA GLN A 193 10.76 5.63 19.43
C GLN A 193 10.53 5.64 20.94
N PRO A 194 9.51 6.33 21.46
CA PRO A 194 9.19 6.25 22.89
C PRO A 194 8.84 4.80 23.25
N ALA A 195 9.32 4.32 24.39
CA ALA A 195 8.73 3.16 25.03
C ALA A 195 7.26 3.48 25.27
N ASP A 196 6.35 2.61 24.83
CA ASP A 196 4.90 2.85 24.94
C ASP A 196 4.52 2.98 26.42
N SER A 197 4.59 4.21 26.93
CA SER A 197 4.34 4.59 28.31
C SER A 197 2.96 5.24 28.47
N GLU A 198 2.22 5.41 27.38
CA GLU A 198 0.88 5.99 27.38
C GLU A 198 -0.15 4.99 26.87
N ARG A 199 -0.45 4.00 27.71
CA ARG A 199 -1.78 3.39 27.69
C ARG A 199 -2.78 4.50 28.06
N TYR A 200 -3.34 5.15 27.05
CA TYR A 200 -4.57 5.95 27.12
C TYR A 200 -4.50 7.33 27.81
N LEU A 201 -3.60 8.24 27.42
CA LEU A 201 -3.71 9.66 27.82
C LEU A 201 -4.56 10.50 26.83
N ASP A 202 -4.57 10.14 25.55
CA ASP A 202 -5.32 10.86 24.50
C ASP A 202 -6.71 10.26 24.19
N LEU A 203 -7.15 9.25 24.95
CA LEU A 203 -8.57 8.93 24.97
C LEU A 203 -9.26 9.92 25.89
N ASP A 204 -9.99 10.86 25.29
CA ASP A 204 -11.04 11.58 25.99
C ASP A 204 -11.94 10.55 26.70
N HIS A 205 -11.93 10.58 28.04
CA HIS A 205 -12.84 9.79 28.88
C HIS A 205 -14.27 10.33 28.85
N SER A 206 -14.54 11.40 28.09
CA SER A 206 -15.91 11.68 27.67
C SER A 206 -16.41 10.53 26.78
N GLN A 207 -17.71 10.23 26.86
CA GLN A 207 -18.33 9.09 26.19
C GLN A 207 -17.96 9.02 24.69
N ALA A 208 -16.92 8.25 24.37
CA ALA A 208 -16.54 7.95 23.02
C ALA A 208 -17.68 7.17 22.37
N THR A 209 -18.31 7.78 21.37
CA THR A 209 -19.48 7.21 20.67
C THR A 209 -19.10 6.02 19.78
N PHE A 210 -17.80 5.73 19.59
CA PHE A 210 -17.31 4.64 18.76
C PHE A 210 -16.04 3.99 19.33
N GLY A 211 -16.19 3.34 20.47
CA GLY A 211 -15.31 2.27 20.93
C GLY A 211 -16.23 1.18 21.48
N VAL A 212 -15.94 -0.10 21.22
CA VAL A 212 -16.80 -1.25 21.50
C VAL A 212 -17.15 -1.37 22.99
N VAL A 213 -18.11 -0.57 23.43
CA VAL A 213 -18.96 -0.82 24.58
C VAL A 213 -20.27 -1.24 23.95
N LYS A 214 -20.57 -2.55 24.02
CA LYS A 214 -21.92 -3.02 23.73
C LYS A 214 -22.88 -2.20 24.58
N ARG A 215 -23.71 -1.34 23.97
CA ARG A 215 -24.82 -0.77 24.72
C ARG A 215 -25.74 -1.93 25.08
N LEU A 216 -26.44 -1.84 26.20
CA LEU A 216 -27.34 -2.87 26.73
C LEU A 216 -28.39 -3.41 25.72
N ARG A 217 -28.53 -2.79 24.54
CA ARG A 217 -29.52 -3.08 23.50
C ARG A 217 -28.93 -3.19 22.08
N ASP A 218 -27.64 -3.40 21.89
CA ASP A 218 -27.05 -3.54 20.53
C ASP A 218 -27.54 -4.78 19.75
N ASN A 219 -28.23 -5.70 20.43
CA ASN A 219 -28.88 -6.87 19.81
C ASN A 219 -30.42 -6.75 19.80
N ASP A 220 -30.98 -5.58 20.13
CA ASP A 220 -32.44 -5.36 20.20
C ASP A 220 -33.00 -5.12 18.79
N PRO A 221 -33.75 -6.06 18.19
CA PRO A 221 -34.25 -5.95 16.82
C PRO A 221 -35.20 -4.75 16.63
N GLU A 222 -35.88 -4.28 17.68
CA GLU A 222 -36.73 -3.09 17.61
C GLU A 222 -35.92 -1.80 17.43
N VAL A 223 -34.67 -1.79 17.92
CA VAL A 223 -33.74 -0.64 17.78
C VAL A 223 -33.07 -0.63 16.41
N HIS A 224 -33.11 -1.71 15.64
CA HIS A 224 -32.44 -1.85 14.35
C HIS A 224 -33.39 -2.05 13.15
N SER A 225 -34.70 -2.16 13.40
CA SER A 225 -35.72 -2.25 12.35
C SER A 225 -36.01 -0.88 11.74
N ASP A 226 -36.22 -0.82 10.41
CA ASP A 226 -36.55 0.38 9.62
C ASP A 226 -35.59 1.58 9.78
N LYS A 227 -34.35 1.34 10.20
CA LYS A 227 -33.29 2.37 10.21
C LYS A 227 -32.54 2.41 8.88
N GLN A 228 -32.07 3.61 8.53
CA GLN A 228 -31.20 3.81 7.38
C GLN A 228 -29.91 3.00 7.56
N MET A 229 -29.71 1.99 6.70
CA MET A 229 -28.51 1.17 6.71
C MET A 229 -27.32 1.97 6.19
N TYR A 230 -26.36 2.23 7.07
CA TYR A 230 -25.04 2.69 6.69
C TYR A 230 -24.16 1.47 6.44
N SER A 231 -24.02 1.09 5.18
CA SER A 231 -22.93 0.19 4.77
C SER A 231 -21.61 0.92 4.98
N CYS A 232 -20.65 0.27 5.64
CA CYS A 232 -19.32 0.80 5.95
C CYS A 232 -18.55 1.39 4.75
N GLY A 233 -19.03 1.25 3.51
CA GLY A 233 -18.44 1.88 2.33
C GLY A 233 -19.41 2.50 1.34
N SER A 234 -20.68 2.77 1.69
CA SER A 234 -21.65 3.17 0.65
C SER A 234 -22.38 4.50 0.86
N LEU A 235 -22.53 4.99 2.09
CA LEU A 235 -23.52 6.07 2.32
C LEU A 235 -23.20 7.02 3.48
N ALA A 236 -21.93 7.16 3.90
CA ALA A 236 -21.56 8.32 4.72
C ALA A 236 -21.29 9.49 3.75
N PRO A 237 -22.18 10.50 3.62
CA PRO A 237 -21.80 11.79 3.04
C PRO A 237 -20.62 12.36 3.84
N ARG A 238 -20.00 13.47 3.40
CA ARG A 238 -18.99 14.23 4.17
C ARG A 238 -19.56 14.65 5.54
N MET A 239 -19.69 13.72 6.48
CA MET A 239 -20.19 13.97 7.81
C MET A 239 -19.03 14.52 8.60
N GLY A 240 -19.12 15.80 8.94
CA GLY A 240 -18.14 16.51 9.75
C GLY A 240 -18.04 16.06 11.22
N ARG A 241 -18.45 14.83 11.55
CA ARG A 241 -18.26 14.22 12.88
C ARG A 241 -18.20 12.68 12.77
N GLY A 242 -17.00 12.12 12.87
CA GLY A 242 -16.79 10.82 13.50
C GLY A 242 -17.04 9.56 12.67
N GLY A 243 -16.42 9.45 11.49
CA GLY A 243 -16.16 8.17 10.84
C GLY A 243 -14.68 7.76 10.96
N CYS A 244 -14.33 6.51 10.63
CA CYS A 244 -12.93 6.02 10.56
C CYS A 244 -12.04 6.79 9.55
N SER A 245 -12.64 7.71 8.81
CA SER A 245 -12.03 8.58 7.79
C SER A 245 -11.98 10.06 8.23
N ASP A 246 -12.15 10.37 9.52
CA ASP A 246 -12.12 11.76 10.01
C ASP A 246 -10.67 12.32 9.99
N PRO A 247 -10.39 13.42 9.26
CA PRO A 247 -9.06 14.06 9.20
C PRO A 247 -8.55 14.53 10.55
N LYS A 248 -9.46 14.85 11.47
CA LYS A 248 -9.15 15.35 12.81
C LYS A 248 -8.58 14.26 13.71
N PHE A 249 -8.59 13.01 13.26
CA PHE A 249 -8.10 11.85 13.99
C PHE A 249 -6.77 11.31 13.41
N ARG A 250 -5.98 12.14 12.72
CA ARG A 250 -4.59 11.75 12.42
C ARG A 250 -3.73 11.98 13.65
N ARG A 251 -3.45 10.90 14.38
CA ARG A 251 -2.34 10.95 15.34
C ARG A 251 -1.03 11.25 14.61
N PRO A 252 -0.05 11.88 15.28
CA PRO A 252 1.30 12.02 14.74
C PRO A 252 1.87 10.65 14.33
N SER A 253 2.65 10.66 13.25
CA SER A 253 3.45 9.50 12.83
C SER A 253 4.47 9.17 13.91
N GLN A 254 4.69 7.88 14.14
CA GLN A 254 5.67 7.38 15.08
C GLN A 254 6.96 6.99 14.34
N PRO A 255 8.15 7.18 14.95
CA PRO A 255 9.42 6.79 14.35
C PRO A 255 9.48 5.37 13.78
N TRP A 256 8.86 4.39 14.46
CA TRP A 256 8.82 3.00 13.96
C TRP A 256 8.01 2.85 12.67
N GLU A 257 6.98 3.67 12.45
CA GLU A 257 6.12 3.60 11.25
C GLU A 257 6.85 4.11 10.03
N MET A 258 7.64 5.18 10.20
CA MET A 258 8.55 5.67 9.18
C MET A 258 9.59 4.61 8.81
N ALA A 259 10.17 3.92 9.79
CA ALA A 259 11.13 2.84 9.52
C ALA A 259 10.46 1.65 8.82
N ASP A 260 9.25 1.28 9.22
CA ASP A 260 8.45 0.25 8.58
C ASP A 260 8.19 0.58 7.10
N GLY A 261 7.80 1.82 6.80
CA GLY A 261 7.70 2.33 5.43
C GLY A 261 9.02 2.25 4.65
N CYS A 262 10.15 2.56 5.29
CA CYS A 262 11.47 2.41 4.67
C CYS A 262 11.79 0.97 4.27
N VAL A 263 11.33 -0.02 5.05
CA VAL A 263 11.53 -1.45 4.73
C VAL A 263 10.75 -1.84 3.47
N TYR A 264 9.49 -1.40 3.34
CA TYR A 264 8.73 -1.59 2.09
C TYR A 264 9.41 -0.90 0.90
N LEU A 265 9.91 0.31 1.10
CA LEU A 265 10.60 1.05 0.05
C LEU A 265 11.91 0.38 -0.37
N LEU A 266 12.72 -0.11 0.57
CA LEU A 266 13.92 -0.90 0.24
C LEU A 266 13.56 -2.19 -0.51
N SER A 267 12.43 -2.83 -0.17
CA SER A 267 11.89 -3.98 -0.91
C SER A 267 11.58 -3.64 -2.36
N GLU A 268 10.88 -2.54 -2.61
CA GLU A 268 10.59 -2.05 -3.97
C GLU A 268 11.84 -1.66 -4.76
N LEU A 269 12.75 -0.91 -4.12
CA LEU A 269 14.03 -0.49 -4.73
C LEU A 269 14.92 -1.68 -5.04
N SER A 270 14.88 -2.74 -4.23
CA SER A 270 15.68 -3.95 -4.49
C SER A 270 15.28 -4.66 -5.78
N GLN A 271 14.07 -4.43 -6.29
CA GLN A 271 13.62 -4.97 -7.58
C GLN A 271 14.14 -4.17 -8.78
N ILE A 272 14.83 -3.04 -8.56
CA ILE A 272 15.43 -2.24 -9.63
C ILE A 272 16.88 -2.71 -9.81
N PRO A 273 17.24 -3.33 -10.96
CA PRO A 273 18.52 -4.04 -11.13
C PRO A 273 19.76 -3.22 -10.77
N ASP A 274 19.76 -1.93 -11.11
CA ASP A 274 20.93 -1.05 -10.94
C ASP A 274 21.11 -0.53 -9.50
N LEU A 275 20.19 -0.84 -8.59
CA LEU A 275 20.17 -0.30 -7.22
C LEU A 275 20.69 -1.26 -6.15
N CYS A 276 21.10 -2.47 -6.54
CA CYS A 276 21.56 -3.50 -5.61
C CYS A 276 22.61 -2.99 -4.59
N ARG A 277 23.58 -2.19 -5.04
CA ARG A 277 24.60 -1.60 -4.16
C ARG A 277 23.98 -0.64 -3.13
N SER A 278 23.17 0.31 -3.56
CA SER A 278 22.56 1.32 -2.67
C SER A 278 21.61 0.70 -1.65
N VAL A 279 20.85 -0.32 -2.06
CA VAL A 279 19.97 -1.08 -1.16
C VAL A 279 20.81 -1.87 -0.16
N SER A 280 21.80 -2.64 -0.62
CA SER A 280 22.61 -3.49 0.25
C SER A 280 23.40 -2.72 1.31
N THR A 281 23.87 -1.51 1.01
CA THR A 281 24.54 -0.64 2.01
C THR A 281 23.61 -0.16 3.13
N SER A 282 22.29 -0.22 2.92
CA SER A 282 21.29 0.22 3.90
C SER A 282 20.78 -0.93 4.77
N LEU A 283 20.98 -2.19 4.36
CA LEU A 283 20.46 -3.35 5.09
C LEU A 283 21.02 -3.53 6.50
N PRO A 284 22.29 -3.19 6.81
CA PRO A 284 22.76 -3.18 8.19
C PRO A 284 21.94 -2.26 9.11
N LEU A 285 21.42 -1.13 8.59
CA LEU A 285 20.54 -0.24 9.37
C LEU A 285 19.17 -0.86 9.63
N VAL A 286 18.67 -1.71 8.72
CA VAL A 286 17.44 -2.48 8.96
C VAL A 286 17.68 -3.51 10.06
N GLY A 287 18.80 -4.24 9.99
CA GLY A 287 19.22 -5.16 11.05
C GLY A 287 19.33 -4.48 12.40
N GLU A 288 20.05 -3.35 12.48
CA GLU A 288 20.15 -2.53 13.70
C GLU A 288 18.77 -2.09 14.22
N ALA A 289 17.90 -1.59 13.35
CA ALA A 289 16.55 -1.15 13.72
C ALA A 289 15.72 -2.28 14.36
N CYS A 290 15.93 -3.53 13.94
CA CYS A 290 15.21 -4.68 14.50
C CYS A 290 15.58 -5.00 15.95
N HIS A 291 16.75 -4.53 16.46
CA HIS A 291 17.20 -4.82 17.81
C HIS A 291 16.57 -3.92 18.89
N TYR A 292 15.83 -2.89 18.48
CA TYR A 292 15.11 -2.02 19.42
C TYR A 292 13.79 -2.66 19.84
N HIS A 293 13.76 -3.25 21.04
CA HIS A 293 12.57 -3.95 21.58
C HIS A 293 11.83 -3.15 22.67
N HIS A 294 12.21 -1.90 22.91
CA HIS A 294 11.71 -1.09 24.03
C HIS A 294 10.29 -0.53 23.83
N TYR A 295 9.68 -0.72 22.66
CA TYR A 295 8.34 -0.24 22.31
C TYR A 295 7.45 -1.41 21.86
N THR A 296 6.15 -1.39 22.13
CA THR A 296 5.24 -2.54 21.90
C THR A 296 5.16 -2.95 20.44
N HIS A 297 5.17 -1.98 19.54
CA HIS A 297 5.02 -2.20 18.10
C HIS A 297 6.27 -2.80 17.42
N HIS A 298 7.35 -3.09 18.16
CA HIS A 298 8.55 -3.73 17.61
C HIS A 298 8.23 -5.09 16.97
N ILE A 299 7.27 -5.82 17.54
CA ILE A 299 6.78 -7.10 17.00
C ILE A 299 6.17 -6.92 15.61
N MET A 300 5.40 -5.84 15.39
CA MET A 300 4.82 -5.53 14.07
C MET A 300 5.88 -5.12 13.06
N PHE A 301 6.89 -4.36 13.49
CA PHE A 301 8.02 -3.99 12.63
C PHE A 301 8.82 -5.24 12.20
N LEU A 302 9.08 -6.16 13.14
CA LEU A 302 9.72 -7.46 12.85
C LEU A 302 8.90 -8.29 11.86
N GLU A 303 7.57 -8.33 12.02
CA GLU A 303 6.69 -9.01 11.05
C GLU A 303 6.87 -8.45 9.63
N THR A 304 6.90 -7.12 9.48
CA THR A 304 7.16 -6.48 8.18
C THR A 304 8.53 -6.86 7.64
N VAL A 305 9.58 -6.77 8.47
CA VAL A 305 10.94 -7.16 8.06
C VAL A 305 10.98 -8.61 7.60
N CYS A 306 10.38 -9.56 8.35
CA CYS A 306 10.30 -10.95 7.95
C CYS A 306 9.57 -11.16 6.62
N LYS A 307 8.50 -10.41 6.36
CA LYS A 307 7.76 -10.47 5.08
C LYS A 307 8.56 -9.89 3.90
N GLN A 308 9.32 -8.81 4.12
CA GLN A 308 10.03 -8.11 3.05
C GLN A 308 11.45 -8.63 2.81
N LEU A 309 12.11 -9.20 3.81
CA LEU A 309 13.50 -9.66 3.72
C LEU A 309 13.74 -10.68 2.59
N PRO A 310 12.86 -11.68 2.32
CA PRO A 310 13.03 -12.57 1.17
C PRO A 310 12.95 -11.86 -0.19
N LEU A 311 12.07 -10.86 -0.31
CA LEU A 311 11.93 -10.05 -1.53
C LEU A 311 13.19 -9.21 -1.77
N ILE A 312 13.69 -8.58 -0.71
CA ILE A 312 14.96 -7.84 -0.72
C ILE A 312 16.11 -8.78 -1.09
N ALA A 313 16.20 -9.94 -0.45
CA ALA A 313 17.25 -10.93 -0.67
C ALA A 313 17.30 -11.39 -2.14
N LYS A 314 16.13 -11.60 -2.75
CA LYS A 314 16.01 -11.92 -4.17
C LYS A 314 16.47 -10.74 -5.05
N GLY A 315 16.06 -9.52 -4.72
CA GLY A 315 16.40 -8.31 -5.46
C GLY A 315 17.90 -7.97 -5.44
N VAL A 316 18.54 -7.97 -4.26
CA VAL A 316 20.00 -7.73 -4.13
C VAL A 316 20.85 -8.92 -4.62
N GLY A 317 20.24 -10.09 -4.74
CA GLY A 317 20.86 -11.30 -5.25
C GLY A 317 21.60 -12.12 -4.19
N LYS A 318 21.61 -13.44 -4.42
CA LYS A 318 22.13 -14.47 -3.51
C LYS A 318 23.53 -14.19 -2.95
N LYS A 319 24.47 -13.72 -3.79
CA LYS A 319 25.86 -13.51 -3.37
C LYS A 319 25.98 -12.38 -2.35
N VAL A 320 25.28 -11.27 -2.58
CA VAL A 320 25.26 -10.10 -1.70
C VAL A 320 24.50 -10.43 -0.43
N PHE A 321 23.33 -11.06 -0.55
CA PHE A 321 22.54 -11.41 0.64
C PHE A 321 23.27 -12.40 1.55
N LYS A 322 23.98 -13.38 0.99
CA LYS A 322 24.77 -14.35 1.77
C LYS A 322 25.83 -13.69 2.68
N SER A 323 26.37 -12.53 2.32
CA SER A 323 27.35 -11.82 3.16
C SER A 323 26.74 -11.02 4.31
N ILE A 324 25.44 -10.77 4.29
CA ILE A 324 24.74 -9.95 5.29
C ILE A 324 23.65 -10.70 6.07
N VAL A 325 23.34 -11.95 5.71
CA VAL A 325 22.26 -12.72 6.34
C VAL A 325 22.41 -12.86 7.87
N GLU A 326 23.64 -12.85 8.38
CA GLU A 326 23.94 -12.94 9.82
C GLU A 326 23.34 -11.77 10.62
N GLU A 327 23.25 -10.57 10.02
CA GLU A 327 22.65 -9.37 10.65
C GLU A 327 21.15 -9.54 10.97
N PHE A 328 20.49 -10.51 10.34
CA PHE A 328 19.06 -10.75 10.47
C PHE A 328 18.72 -12.02 11.25
N LEU A 329 19.72 -12.85 11.62
CA LEU A 329 19.44 -14.11 12.30
C LEU A 329 18.81 -13.88 13.67
N ASP A 330 19.40 -13.04 14.52
CA ASP A 330 18.85 -12.75 15.86
C ASP A 330 17.43 -12.16 15.79
N PRO A 331 17.15 -11.11 14.97
CA PRO A 331 15.80 -10.61 14.77
C PRO A 331 14.78 -11.65 14.30
N VAL A 332 15.15 -12.48 13.31
CA VAL A 332 14.23 -13.46 12.71
C VAL A 332 13.93 -14.60 13.69
N PHE A 333 14.93 -15.08 14.45
CA PHE A 333 14.69 -16.11 15.47
C PHE A 333 13.91 -15.56 16.67
N TYR A 334 14.17 -14.32 17.08
CA TYR A 334 13.33 -13.64 18.08
C TYR A 334 11.87 -13.54 17.62
N ALA A 335 11.64 -13.15 16.36
CA ALA A 335 10.30 -13.10 15.78
C ALA A 335 9.64 -14.49 15.67
N LEU A 336 10.42 -15.53 15.36
CA LEU A 336 9.95 -16.92 15.28
C LEU A 336 9.45 -17.45 16.63
N GLU A 337 10.09 -17.06 17.72
CA GLU A 337 9.75 -17.45 19.09
C GLU A 337 8.66 -16.58 19.72
N CYS A 338 8.19 -15.55 19.02
CA CYS A 338 7.20 -14.61 19.52
C CYS A 338 5.81 -15.28 19.69
N GLU A 339 5.10 -14.94 20.78
CA GLU A 339 3.72 -15.40 21.02
C GLU A 339 2.73 -14.88 19.98
N ASN A 340 3.06 -13.78 19.27
CA ASN A 340 2.25 -13.27 18.18
C ASN A 340 2.32 -14.22 16.98
N THR A 341 1.20 -14.86 16.65
CA THR A 341 1.09 -15.87 15.60
C THR A 341 1.35 -15.34 14.19
N LEU A 342 1.01 -14.07 13.91
CA LEU A 342 1.27 -13.46 12.61
C LEU A 342 2.78 -13.23 12.42
N THR A 343 3.44 -12.75 13.47
CA THR A 343 4.87 -12.48 13.46
C THR A 343 5.69 -13.77 13.40
N SER A 344 5.37 -14.77 14.23
CA SER A 344 6.05 -16.07 14.20
C SER A 344 5.83 -16.81 12.89
N SER A 345 4.62 -16.74 12.32
CA SER A 345 4.35 -17.29 10.97
C SER A 345 5.13 -16.57 9.88
N ALA A 346 5.23 -15.23 9.94
CA ALA A 346 6.05 -14.46 9.00
C ALA A 346 7.54 -14.82 9.09
N ALA A 347 8.07 -14.98 10.29
CA ALA A 347 9.46 -15.42 10.52
C ALA A 347 9.71 -16.84 10.00
N SER A 348 8.78 -17.76 10.25
CA SER A 348 8.80 -19.13 9.71
C SER A 348 8.89 -19.15 8.18
N GLN A 349 8.00 -18.40 7.52
CA GLN A 349 8.00 -18.27 6.05
C GLN A 349 9.26 -17.59 5.53
N CYS A 350 9.78 -16.59 6.25
CA CYS A 350 11.02 -15.91 5.92
C CYS A 350 12.20 -16.88 5.88
N LEU A 351 12.38 -17.70 6.92
CA LEU A 351 13.46 -18.70 7.00
C LEU A 351 13.36 -19.72 5.86
N ASN A 352 12.15 -20.18 5.52
CA ASN A 352 11.96 -21.12 4.41
C ASN A 352 12.33 -20.50 3.06
N GLN A 353 11.91 -19.26 2.80
CA GLN A 353 12.25 -18.57 1.55
C GLN A 353 13.74 -18.24 1.45
N ILE A 354 14.37 -17.81 2.55
CA ILE A 354 15.83 -17.59 2.60
C ILE A 354 16.58 -18.92 2.42
N GLY A 355 16.09 -20.00 3.03
CA GLY A 355 16.64 -21.35 2.86
C GLY A 355 16.60 -21.81 1.41
N ASN A 356 15.49 -21.57 0.72
CA ASN A 356 15.34 -21.85 -0.72
C ASN A 356 16.29 -21.00 -1.58
N LEU A 357 16.48 -19.72 -1.25
CA LEU A 357 17.37 -18.83 -2.00
C LEU A 357 18.86 -19.15 -1.80
N LEU A 358 19.30 -19.29 -0.54
CA LEU A 358 20.70 -19.51 -0.20
C LEU A 358 21.11 -20.98 -0.40
N GLY A 359 20.18 -21.90 -0.18
CA GLY A 359 20.39 -23.34 -0.05
C GLY A 359 20.31 -23.75 1.43
N PRO A 360 19.55 -24.80 1.78
CA PRO A 360 19.24 -25.15 3.18
C PRO A 360 20.50 -25.46 3.99
N ASN A 361 21.47 -26.17 3.42
CA ASN A 361 22.75 -26.47 4.09
C ASN A 361 23.59 -25.21 4.35
N ILE A 362 23.51 -24.21 3.46
CA ILE A 362 24.22 -22.94 3.63
C ILE A 362 23.59 -22.12 4.74
N LEU A 363 22.25 -22.04 4.77
CA LEU A 363 21.53 -21.37 5.85
C LEU A 363 21.80 -22.06 7.19
N ARG A 364 21.71 -23.40 7.25
CA ARG A 364 22.03 -24.18 8.46
C ARG A 364 23.44 -23.87 8.97
N ALA A 365 24.45 -23.92 8.11
CA ALA A 365 25.84 -23.63 8.52
C ALA A 365 26.03 -22.19 9.00
N LYS A 366 25.31 -21.22 8.41
CA LYS A 366 25.30 -19.83 8.88
C LYS A 366 24.66 -19.70 10.27
N VAL A 367 23.51 -20.36 10.48
CA VAL A 367 22.81 -20.38 11.77
C VAL A 367 23.67 -21.05 12.84
N GLU A 368 24.25 -22.22 12.56
CA GLU A 368 25.13 -22.93 13.48
C GLU A 368 26.33 -22.07 13.91
N ARG A 369 26.96 -21.38 12.95
CA ARG A 369 28.09 -20.50 13.22
C ARG A 369 27.70 -19.27 14.04
N HIS A 370 26.50 -18.72 13.81
CA HIS A 370 26.01 -17.53 14.49
C HIS A 370 25.56 -17.84 15.92
N ASN A 371 24.66 -18.82 16.08
CA ASN A 371 24.16 -19.29 17.36
C ASN A 371 23.62 -20.73 17.24
N PRO A 372 24.36 -21.74 17.73
CA PRO A 372 23.96 -23.14 17.64
C PRO A 372 22.58 -23.46 18.25
N LYS A 373 22.09 -22.66 19.21
CA LYS A 373 20.78 -22.88 19.84
C LYS A 373 19.63 -22.74 18.84
N TYR A 374 19.78 -21.88 17.84
CA TYR A 374 18.78 -21.67 16.80
C TYR A 374 18.60 -22.88 15.88
N LEU A 375 19.51 -23.85 15.87
CA LEU A 375 19.36 -25.07 15.06
C LEU A 375 18.11 -25.85 15.44
N HIS A 376 17.77 -25.94 16.73
CA HIS A 376 16.56 -26.62 17.18
C HIS A 376 15.30 -25.97 16.59
N HIS A 377 15.25 -24.63 16.60
CA HIS A 377 14.13 -23.86 16.07
C HIS A 377 14.07 -23.92 14.54
N LEU A 378 15.23 -23.85 13.88
CA LEU A 378 15.34 -23.99 12.43
C LEU A 378 14.85 -25.38 11.97
N ASP A 379 15.27 -26.43 12.67
CA ASP A 379 14.87 -27.81 12.37
C ASP A 379 13.37 -28.00 12.58
N ALA A 380 12.84 -27.52 13.72
CA ALA A 380 11.39 -27.53 13.97
C ALA A 380 10.60 -26.79 12.87
N ASN A 381 11.13 -25.66 12.36
CA ASN A 381 10.48 -24.86 11.33
C ASN A 381 10.34 -25.60 9.99
N VAL A 382 11.34 -26.40 9.61
CA VAL A 382 11.33 -27.18 8.35
C VAL A 382 10.19 -28.21 8.32
N PHE A 383 9.77 -28.71 9.48
CA PHE A 383 8.67 -29.68 9.57
C PHE A 383 7.26 -29.05 9.54
N ILE A 384 7.14 -27.73 9.77
CA ILE A 384 5.83 -27.04 9.86
C ILE A 384 5.29 -26.65 8.48
N ALA A 385 6.15 -26.46 7.47
CA ALA A 385 5.73 -26.09 6.12
C ALA A 385 6.51 -26.90 5.06
N PRO A 386 6.17 -28.18 4.84
CA PRO A 386 6.76 -28.96 3.77
C PRO A 386 6.16 -28.50 2.43
N PHE A 387 6.97 -27.74 1.68
CA PHE A 387 6.84 -27.39 0.26
C PHE A 387 5.55 -26.70 -0.21
#